data_AF-A0A1U7GHM5-F1
#
_entry.id   AF-A0A1U7GHM5-F1
#
_cell.length_a   1.000
_cell.length_b   1.000
_cell.length_c   1.000
_cell.angle_alpha   90.00
_cell.angle_beta   90.00
_cell.angle_gamma   90.00
#
_symmetry.space_group_name_H-M   'P 1'
#
loop_
_entity.id
_entity.type
_entity.pdbx_description
1 polymer ?
#
loop_
_entity_poly.entity_id
_entity_poly.type
_entity_poly.pdbx_seq_one_letter_code
_entity_poly.pdbx_strand_id
1 'polypeptide(L)'
;MIRTIDDARNWHSSVQRLAGLVNRLARRYWSEESGSKTLAETIHRDDDFREMEAADLEQLAKRVLEDLDDLAVLLIFSVFEAQVRDLALEGLEEITPTIPEHPVLVKAIDEARERIEHGSFFRLTESYGAGHIDLRTQVDQIRRFRNWVAHGRRGQAAQNVTPESAADRLRRFLQALEPPPPAE
;
A
#
# COMPACT_ATOMS: atom_id res chain seq x y z
N MET A 1 12.92 -10.91 -7.41
CA MET A 1 11.73 -10.66 -8.26
C MET A 1 10.68 -11.76 -8.09
N ILE A 2 9.50 -11.40 -7.57
CA ILE A 2 8.39 -12.34 -7.30
C ILE A 2 7.59 -12.64 -8.58
N ARG A 3 7.62 -13.90 -9.06
CA ARG A 3 6.87 -14.35 -10.25
C ARG A 3 6.01 -15.59 -10.02
N THR A 4 6.33 -16.35 -8.98
CA THR A 4 5.68 -17.61 -8.59
C THR A 4 5.27 -17.58 -7.12
N ILE A 5 4.46 -18.56 -6.71
CA ILE A 5 4.09 -18.74 -5.30
C ILE A 5 5.33 -19.02 -4.44
N ASP A 6 6.29 -19.81 -4.96
CA ASP A 6 7.52 -20.10 -4.25
C ASP A 6 8.40 -18.85 -4.10
N ASP A 7 8.46 -17.99 -5.11
CA ASP A 7 9.17 -16.70 -5.00
C ASP A 7 8.52 -15.82 -3.92
N ALA A 8 7.18 -15.75 -3.88
CA ALA A 8 6.45 -14.99 -2.88
C ALA A 8 6.71 -15.52 -1.46
N ARG A 9 6.71 -16.84 -1.29
CA ARG A 9 7.05 -17.49 -0.01
C ARG A 9 8.48 -17.19 0.41
N ASN A 10 9.43 -17.30 -0.52
CA ASN A 10 10.84 -17.02 -0.27
C ASN A 10 11.08 -15.56 0.10
N TRP A 11 10.42 -14.63 -0.58
CA TRP A 11 10.46 -13.21 -0.25
C TRP A 11 9.92 -12.96 1.16
N HIS A 12 8.73 -13.49 1.49
CA HIS A 12 8.13 -13.37 2.82
C HIS A 12 9.05 -13.90 3.92
N SER A 13 9.60 -15.10 3.75
CA SER A 13 10.57 -15.68 4.70
C SER A 13 11.83 -14.82 4.84
N SER A 14 12.30 -14.20 3.75
CA SER A 14 13.47 -13.31 3.77
C SER A 14 13.18 -12.02 4.56
N VAL A 15 12.02 -11.39 4.34
CA VAL A 15 11.56 -10.22 5.10
C VAL A 15 11.44 -10.56 6.59
N GLN A 16 10.77 -11.67 6.91
CA GLN A 16 10.55 -12.09 8.29
C GLN A 16 11.87 -12.35 9.02
N ARG A 17 12.83 -13.04 8.38
CA ARG A 17 14.14 -13.30 8.96
C ARG A 17 14.91 -12.00 9.15
N LEU A 18 14.97 -11.13 8.13
CA LEU A 18 15.71 -9.87 8.20
C LEU A 18 15.14 -8.94 9.28
N ALA A 19 13.82 -8.75 9.34
CA ALA A 19 13.17 -7.95 10.36
C ALA A 19 13.39 -8.53 11.78
N GLY A 20 13.36 -9.86 11.91
CA GLY A 20 13.67 -10.56 13.15
C GLY A 20 15.09 -10.30 13.65
N LEU A 21 16.08 -10.38 12.75
CA LEU A 21 17.48 -10.08 13.06
C LEU A 21 17.67 -8.63 13.48
N VAL A 22 17.09 -7.68 12.74
CA VAL A 22 17.18 -6.25 13.07
C VAL A 22 16.53 -5.95 14.42
N ASN A 23 15.35 -6.52 14.71
CA ASN A 23 14.69 -6.37 16.00
C ASN A 23 15.52 -6.97 17.15
N ARG A 24 16.13 -8.14 16.93
CA ARG A 24 17.01 -8.78 17.92
C ARG A 24 18.25 -7.93 18.18
N LEU A 25 18.86 -7.39 17.12
CA LEU A 25 19.98 -6.46 17.20
C LEU A 25 19.61 -5.24 18.06
N ALA A 26 18.49 -4.58 17.73
CA ALA A 26 18.01 -3.39 18.43
C ALA A 26 17.72 -3.66 19.91
N ARG A 27 17.00 -4.75 20.22
CA ARG A 27 16.51 -5.03 21.59
C ARG A 27 17.56 -5.62 22.53
N ARG A 28 18.50 -6.40 22.01
CA ARG A 28 19.44 -7.16 22.84
C ARG A 28 20.81 -6.49 22.90
N TYR A 29 21.23 -5.83 21.82
CA TYR A 29 22.61 -5.41 21.69
C TYR A 29 22.76 -3.90 21.54
N TRP A 30 21.82 -3.23 20.87
CA TRP A 30 21.84 -1.78 20.72
C TRP A 30 21.47 -1.03 22.01
N SER A 31 20.68 -1.66 22.89
CA SER A 31 20.33 -1.11 24.21
C SER A 31 21.36 -1.41 25.30
N GLU A 32 22.32 -2.31 25.07
CA GLU A 32 23.34 -2.73 26.05
C GLU A 32 24.66 -1.93 25.98
N GLU A 33 24.74 -0.95 25.07
CA GLU A 33 25.93 -0.10 24.89
C GLU A 33 26.28 0.79 26.11
N SER A 34 25.52 0.68 27.21
CA SER A 34 25.82 1.33 28.49
C SER A 34 26.82 0.55 29.38
N GLY A 35 27.28 -0.66 28.98
CA GLY A 35 28.00 -1.56 29.91
C GLY A 35 29.18 -2.34 29.32
N SER A 36 30.38 -1.75 29.31
CA SER A 36 31.70 -2.39 29.22
C SER A 36 32.08 -3.26 28.00
N LYS A 37 31.15 -3.70 27.15
CA LYS A 37 31.41 -4.53 25.97
C LYS A 37 30.90 -3.88 24.71
N THR A 38 31.64 -4.06 23.62
CA THR A 38 31.26 -3.54 22.30
C THR A 38 30.20 -4.43 21.64
N LEU A 39 29.41 -3.84 20.74
CA LEU A 39 28.43 -4.56 19.90
C LEU A 39 29.05 -5.76 19.16
N ALA A 40 30.28 -5.61 18.67
CA ALA A 40 31.00 -6.68 17.99
C ALA A 40 31.30 -7.87 18.91
N GLU A 41 31.69 -7.62 20.16
CA GLU A 41 32.00 -8.67 21.14
C GLU A 41 30.79 -9.48 21.58
N THR A 42 29.59 -8.89 21.48
CA THR A 42 28.33 -9.51 21.93
C THR A 42 27.57 -10.20 20.81
N ILE A 43 27.60 -9.68 19.58
CA ILE A 43 26.96 -10.31 18.40
C ILE A 43 27.53 -11.69 18.09
N HIS A 44 28.85 -11.87 18.13
CA HIS A 44 29.49 -13.16 17.79
C HIS A 44 29.14 -14.31 18.77
N ARG A 45 28.53 -13.99 19.91
CA ARG A 45 28.09 -14.98 20.90
C ARG A 45 26.64 -15.41 20.71
N ASP A 46 25.91 -14.77 19.79
CA ASP A 46 24.53 -15.13 19.47
C ASP A 46 24.51 -16.20 18.38
N ASP A 47 23.91 -17.35 18.64
CA ASP A 47 23.83 -18.43 17.66
C ASP A 47 23.15 -17.99 16.35
N ASP A 48 22.14 -17.10 16.42
CA ASP A 48 21.43 -16.60 15.22
C ASP A 48 22.32 -15.77 14.30
N PHE A 49 23.30 -15.05 14.86
CA PHE A 49 24.25 -14.22 14.11
C PHE A 49 25.57 -14.96 13.82
N ARG A 50 25.98 -15.88 14.69
CA ARG A 50 27.23 -16.64 14.55
C ARG A 50 27.20 -17.58 13.34
N GLU A 51 26.04 -18.16 13.06
CA GLU A 51 25.85 -19.06 11.91
C GLU A 51 25.60 -18.31 10.60
N MET A 52 25.55 -16.97 10.65
CA MET A 52 25.20 -16.14 9.52
C MET A 52 26.45 -15.55 8.87
N GLU A 53 26.64 -15.83 7.59
CA GLU A 53 27.70 -15.21 6.81
C GLU A 53 27.25 -13.85 6.27
N ALA A 54 28.20 -12.97 5.97
CA ALA A 54 27.90 -11.67 5.35
C ALA A 54 27.09 -11.84 4.05
N ALA A 55 27.41 -12.87 3.27
CA ALA A 55 26.70 -13.20 2.04
C ALA A 55 25.21 -13.56 2.26
N ASP A 56 24.86 -14.14 3.41
CA ASP A 56 23.48 -14.48 3.75
C ASP A 56 22.67 -13.20 4.03
N LEU A 57 23.24 -12.27 4.80
CA LEU A 57 22.63 -10.96 5.06
C LEU A 57 22.44 -10.16 3.79
N GLU A 58 23.46 -10.11 2.93
CA GLU A 58 23.39 -9.44 1.64
C GLU A 58 22.30 -10.06 0.75
N GLN A 59 22.20 -11.38 0.72
CA GLN A 59 21.18 -12.06 -0.07
C GLN A 59 19.76 -11.80 0.46
N LEU A 60 19.58 -11.81 1.78
CA LEU A 60 18.31 -11.45 2.42
C LEU A 60 17.92 -10.02 2.05
N ALA A 61 18.82 -9.05 2.26
CA ALA A 61 18.57 -7.65 1.97
C ALA A 61 18.26 -7.43 0.48
N LYS A 62 19.06 -8.02 -0.42
CA LYS A 62 18.85 -7.92 -1.86
C LYS A 62 17.48 -8.43 -2.28
N ARG A 63 17.06 -9.60 -1.80
CA ARG A 63 15.73 -10.16 -2.13
C ARG A 63 14.60 -9.25 -1.67
N VAL A 64 14.73 -8.64 -0.49
CA VAL A 64 13.72 -7.69 0.01
C VAL A 64 13.67 -6.45 -0.88
N LEU A 65 14.82 -5.82 -1.11
CA LEU A 65 14.92 -4.54 -1.84
C LEU A 65 14.49 -4.63 -3.31
N GLU A 66 14.72 -5.77 -3.99
CA GLU A 66 14.33 -5.96 -5.40
C GLU A 66 12.82 -5.85 -5.65
N ASP A 67 12.00 -6.06 -4.63
CA ASP A 67 10.54 -6.15 -4.74
C ASP A 67 9.80 -5.16 -3.84
N LEU A 68 10.52 -4.46 -2.94
CA LEU A 68 9.93 -3.60 -1.91
C LEU A 68 9.11 -2.45 -2.49
N ASP A 69 9.66 -1.69 -3.43
CA ASP A 69 9.00 -0.51 -4.01
C ASP A 69 7.70 -0.87 -4.72
N ASP A 70 7.72 -1.94 -5.50
CA ASP A 70 6.54 -2.43 -6.20
C ASP A 70 5.43 -2.86 -5.24
N LEU A 71 5.79 -3.56 -4.17
CA LEU A 71 4.86 -3.97 -3.13
C LEU A 71 4.36 -2.77 -2.30
N ALA A 72 5.20 -1.76 -2.09
CA ALA A 72 4.80 -0.51 -1.46
C ALA A 72 3.75 0.23 -2.30
N VAL A 73 3.89 0.25 -3.64
CA VAL A 73 2.85 0.82 -4.53
C VAL A 73 1.54 0.02 -4.44
N LEU A 74 1.58 -1.31 -4.33
CA LEU A 74 0.37 -2.12 -4.09
C LEU A 74 -0.33 -1.69 -2.79
N LEU A 75 0.43 -1.55 -1.70
CA LEU A 75 -0.09 -1.17 -0.39
C LEU A 75 -0.70 0.23 -0.42
N ILE A 76 0.04 1.21 -0.95
CA ILE A 76 -0.40 2.60 -1.09
C ILE A 76 -1.70 2.68 -1.88
N PHE A 77 -1.81 1.98 -3.01
CA PHE A 77 -3.04 1.97 -3.80
C PHE A 77 -4.21 1.32 -3.06
N SER A 78 -3.96 0.27 -2.28
CA SER A 78 -4.99 -0.43 -1.51
C SER A 78 -5.57 0.47 -0.41
N VAL A 79 -4.72 1.24 0.28
CA VAL A 79 -5.15 2.23 1.27
C VAL A 79 -5.94 3.36 0.61
N PHE A 80 -5.47 3.86 -0.53
CA PHE A 80 -6.19 4.88 -1.30
C PHE A 80 -7.58 4.40 -1.73
N GLU A 81 -7.69 3.18 -2.24
CA GLU A 81 -8.98 2.59 -2.64
C GLU A 81 -9.95 2.51 -1.46
N ALA A 82 -9.48 2.07 -0.29
CA ALA A 82 -10.29 2.03 0.93
C ALA A 82 -10.78 3.45 1.30
N GLN A 83 -9.89 4.44 1.35
CA GLN A 83 -10.25 5.82 1.70
C GLN A 83 -11.29 6.43 0.74
N VAL A 84 -11.16 6.20 -0.56
CA VAL A 84 -12.15 6.70 -1.53
C VAL A 84 -13.52 6.03 -1.34
N ARG A 85 -13.55 4.75 -0.98
CA ARG A 85 -14.81 4.05 -0.67
C ARG A 85 -15.42 4.58 0.63
N ASP A 86 -14.61 4.77 1.66
CA ASP A 86 -15.06 5.33 2.94
C ASP A 86 -15.66 6.73 2.75
N LEU A 87 -14.96 7.63 2.06
CA LEU A 87 -15.47 8.97 1.73
C LEU A 87 -16.79 8.93 0.93
N ALA A 88 -16.92 7.98 0.01
CA ALA A 88 -18.14 7.81 -0.77
C ALA A 88 -19.31 7.32 0.07
N LEU A 89 -19.05 6.42 1.03
CA LEU A 89 -20.05 5.93 1.97
C LEU A 89 -20.47 7.03 2.95
N GLU A 90 -19.51 7.76 3.52
CA GLU A 90 -19.77 8.90 4.40
C GLU A 90 -20.68 9.92 3.71
N GLY A 91 -20.35 10.34 2.47
CA GLY A 91 -21.21 11.25 1.71
C GLY A 91 -22.61 10.69 1.42
N LEU A 92 -22.74 9.38 1.16
CA LEU A 92 -24.03 8.73 0.98
C LEU A 92 -24.83 8.71 2.30
N GLU A 93 -24.17 8.45 3.43
CA GLU A 93 -24.78 8.46 4.77
C GLU A 93 -25.24 9.84 5.19
N GLU A 94 -24.51 10.91 4.85
CA GLU A 94 -24.93 12.29 5.09
C GLU A 94 -26.17 12.68 4.27
N ILE A 95 -26.25 12.23 3.02
CA ILE A 95 -27.36 12.59 2.12
C ILE A 95 -28.61 11.76 2.42
N THR A 96 -28.46 10.50 2.81
CA THR A 96 -29.59 9.55 2.99
C THR A 96 -30.73 10.10 3.87
N PRO A 97 -30.49 10.72 5.05
CA PRO A 97 -31.54 11.31 5.88
C PRO A 97 -32.30 12.48 5.24
N THR A 98 -31.72 13.11 4.21
CA THR A 98 -32.34 14.26 3.51
C THR A 98 -33.28 13.83 2.39
N ILE A 99 -33.22 12.56 1.98
CA ILE A 99 -34.01 12.01 0.88
C ILE A 99 -35.37 11.53 1.41
N PRO A 100 -36.50 11.89 0.77
CA PRO A 100 -37.81 11.39 1.15
C PRO A 100 -37.89 9.86 1.14
N GLU A 101 -38.62 9.27 2.08
CA GLU A 101 -38.89 7.82 2.17
C GLU A 101 -39.80 7.32 1.03
N HIS A 102 -39.26 7.30 -0.19
CA HIS A 102 -39.90 6.71 -1.35
C HIS A 102 -39.23 5.37 -1.69
N PRO A 103 -39.97 4.26 -1.85
CA PRO A 103 -39.37 2.92 -2.03
C PRO A 103 -38.37 2.82 -3.18
N VAL A 104 -38.58 3.55 -4.26
CA VAL A 104 -37.64 3.60 -5.40
C VAL A 104 -36.32 4.29 -5.03
N LEU A 105 -36.37 5.34 -4.19
CA LEU A 105 -35.18 6.08 -3.77
C LEU A 105 -34.38 5.27 -2.75
N VAL A 106 -35.06 4.63 -1.79
CA VAL A 106 -34.43 3.71 -0.83
C VAL A 106 -33.67 2.61 -1.57
N LYS A 107 -34.33 1.95 -2.53
CA LYS A 107 -33.69 0.93 -3.36
C LYS A 107 -32.48 1.46 -4.13
N ALA A 108 -32.56 2.67 -4.69
CA ALA A 108 -31.44 3.28 -5.41
C ALA A 108 -30.25 3.61 -4.50
N ILE A 109 -30.50 4.01 -3.25
CA ILE A 109 -29.47 4.23 -2.22
C ILE A 109 -28.80 2.91 -1.84
N ASP A 110 -29.58 1.85 -1.61
CA ASP A 110 -29.03 0.52 -1.30
C ASP A 110 -28.16 -0.01 -2.45
N GLU A 111 -28.62 0.12 -3.69
CA GLU A 111 -27.85 -0.24 -4.89
C GLU A 111 -26.60 0.65 -5.08
N ALA A 112 -26.63 1.90 -4.63
CA ALA A 112 -25.45 2.76 -4.63
C ALA A 112 -24.44 2.30 -3.58
N ARG A 113 -24.89 2.00 -2.35
CA ARG A 113 -24.07 1.48 -1.26
C ARG A 113 -23.36 0.19 -1.66
N GLU A 114 -24.10 -0.79 -2.19
CA GLU A 114 -23.52 -2.06 -2.65
C GLU A 114 -22.46 -1.84 -3.74
N ARG A 115 -22.69 -0.90 -4.67
CA ARG A 115 -21.70 -0.55 -5.70
C ARG A 115 -20.46 0.13 -5.13
N ILE A 116 -20.59 0.94 -4.08
CA ILE A 116 -19.45 1.56 -3.40
C ILE A 116 -18.65 0.54 -2.61
N GLU A 117 -19.28 -0.45 -1.98
CA GLU A 117 -18.59 -1.47 -1.17
C GLU A 117 -17.92 -2.54 -2.03
N HIS A 118 -18.63 -3.05 -3.04
CA HIS A 118 -18.24 -4.26 -3.77
C HIS A 118 -18.05 -4.05 -5.27
N GLY A 119 -18.48 -2.90 -5.79
CA GLY A 119 -18.37 -2.60 -7.19
C GLY A 119 -16.94 -2.31 -7.65
N SER A 120 -16.82 -2.17 -8.97
CA SER A 120 -15.56 -1.81 -9.63
C SER A 120 -15.09 -0.44 -9.18
N PHE A 121 -13.89 -0.38 -8.60
CA PHE A 121 -13.26 0.88 -8.19
C PHE A 121 -13.07 1.87 -9.35
N PHE A 122 -12.86 1.36 -10.57
CA PHE A 122 -12.79 2.20 -11.77
C PHE A 122 -14.09 2.97 -12.02
N ARG A 123 -15.25 2.33 -11.80
CA ARG A 123 -16.55 2.99 -11.94
C ARG A 123 -16.79 4.01 -10.83
N LEU A 124 -16.33 3.72 -9.61
CA LEU A 124 -16.42 4.67 -8.50
C LEU A 124 -15.64 5.95 -8.80
N THR A 125 -14.37 5.80 -9.17
CA THR A 125 -13.48 6.94 -9.50
C THR A 125 -13.90 7.71 -10.76
N GLU A 126 -14.63 7.08 -11.69
CA GLU A 126 -15.23 7.77 -12.84
C GLU A 126 -16.26 8.82 -12.43
N SER A 127 -17.10 8.52 -11.44
CA SER A 127 -18.11 9.44 -10.92
C SER A 127 -17.50 10.70 -10.29
N TYR A 128 -16.34 10.57 -9.66
CA TYR A 128 -15.58 11.69 -9.10
C TYR A 128 -14.70 12.43 -10.12
N GLY A 129 -14.53 11.88 -11.32
CA GLY A 129 -13.64 12.40 -12.35
C GLY A 129 -14.23 13.50 -13.23
N ALA A 130 -15.50 13.87 -13.05
CA ALA A 130 -16.19 14.90 -13.83
C ALA A 130 -15.63 16.31 -13.50
N GLY A 131 -14.46 16.63 -14.03
CA GLY A 131 -13.75 17.90 -13.80
C GLY A 131 -12.23 17.76 -13.64
N HIS A 132 -11.72 16.54 -13.38
CA HIS A 132 -10.32 16.28 -13.03
C HIS A 132 -9.68 15.18 -13.91
N ILE A 133 -9.74 15.35 -15.23
CA ILE A 133 -9.25 14.36 -16.23
C ILE A 133 -7.79 13.97 -15.99
N ASP A 134 -6.94 14.93 -15.63
CA ASP A 134 -5.51 14.70 -15.36
C ASP A 134 -5.28 13.84 -14.12
N LEU A 135 -6.07 14.05 -13.06
CA LEU A 135 -5.96 13.26 -11.82
C LEU A 135 -6.46 11.84 -12.04
N ARG A 136 -7.56 11.64 -12.80
CA ARG A 136 -8.04 10.30 -13.18
C ARG A 136 -7.00 9.53 -13.99
N THR A 137 -6.32 10.21 -14.91
CA THR A 137 -5.24 9.61 -15.71
C THR A 137 -4.09 9.13 -14.83
N GLN A 138 -3.72 9.91 -13.80
CA GLN A 138 -2.67 9.53 -12.85
C GLN A 138 -3.07 8.33 -11.98
N VAL A 139 -4.32 8.28 -11.49
CA VAL A 139 -4.84 7.12 -10.74
C VAL A 139 -4.85 5.87 -11.63
N ASP A 140 -5.27 6.00 -12.89
CA ASP A 140 -5.29 4.86 -13.82
C ASP A 140 -3.90 4.33 -14.15
N GLN A 141 -2.89 5.20 -14.27
CA GLN A 141 -1.49 4.79 -14.42
C GLN A 141 -1.02 3.92 -13.23
N ILE A 142 -1.30 4.36 -12.01
CA ILE A 142 -0.93 3.61 -10.79
C ILE A 142 -1.70 2.29 -10.72
N ARG A 143 -2.99 2.29 -11.05
CA ARG A 143 -3.82 1.08 -11.12
C ARG A 143 -3.26 0.07 -12.13
N ARG A 144 -2.82 0.53 -13.31
CA ARG A 144 -2.18 -0.33 -14.32
C ARG A 144 -0.86 -0.90 -13.81
N PHE A 145 -0.03 -0.10 -13.14
CA PHE A 145 1.20 -0.55 -12.51
C PHE A 145 0.92 -1.59 -11.42
N ARG A 146 0.01 -1.31 -10.49
CA ARG A 146 -0.50 -2.24 -9.46
C ARG A 146 -0.90 -3.56 -10.08
N ASN A 147 -1.69 -3.52 -11.16
CA ASN A 147 -2.11 -4.73 -11.84
C ASN A 147 -0.94 -5.47 -12.48
N TRP A 148 -0.01 -4.78 -13.12
CA TRP A 148 1.19 -5.40 -13.68
C TRP A 148 2.03 -6.11 -12.60
N VAL A 149 2.24 -5.50 -11.43
CA VAL A 149 2.89 -6.13 -10.28
C VAL A 149 2.11 -7.35 -9.79
N ALA A 150 0.79 -7.21 -9.60
CA ALA A 150 -0.07 -8.30 -9.12
C ALA A 150 -0.11 -9.52 -10.06
N HIS A 151 0.17 -9.33 -11.35
CA HIS A 151 0.27 -10.41 -12.34
C HIS A 151 1.71 -10.93 -12.54
N GLY A 152 2.63 -10.62 -11.60
CA GLY A 152 4.00 -11.11 -11.61
C GLY A 152 4.89 -10.43 -12.66
N ARG A 153 4.65 -9.14 -12.93
CA ARG A 153 5.47 -8.30 -13.82
C ARG A 153 5.60 -8.83 -15.25
N ARG A 154 4.57 -9.52 -15.75
CA ARG A 154 4.57 -10.12 -17.09
C ARG A 154 4.25 -9.06 -18.16
N GLY A 155 4.96 -9.13 -19.28
CA GLY A 155 4.79 -8.18 -20.39
C GLY A 155 5.46 -6.83 -20.12
N GLN A 156 5.05 -5.81 -20.88
CA GLN A 156 5.63 -4.48 -20.77
C GLN A 156 5.13 -3.78 -19.49
N ALA A 157 6.07 -3.22 -18.73
CA ALA A 157 5.74 -2.44 -17.54
C ALA A 157 4.88 -1.23 -17.93
N ALA A 158 3.84 -0.97 -17.14
CA ALA A 158 3.28 0.37 -17.08
C ALA A 158 4.40 1.30 -16.57
N GLN A 159 4.46 2.53 -17.09
CA GLN A 159 5.48 3.57 -16.86
C GLN A 159 6.06 3.62 -15.43
N ASN A 160 7.28 4.15 -15.26
CA ASN A 160 7.98 4.32 -13.97
C ASN A 160 7.08 4.95 -12.88
N VAL A 161 6.45 4.12 -12.05
CA VAL A 161 5.72 4.53 -10.84
C VAL A 161 6.57 4.11 -9.66
N THR A 162 7.04 5.09 -8.89
CA THR A 162 7.70 4.87 -7.59
C THR A 162 6.70 5.03 -6.44
N PRO A 163 6.98 4.51 -5.24
CA PRO A 163 6.12 4.69 -4.05
C PRO A 163 5.79 6.16 -3.77
N GLU A 164 6.79 7.05 -3.83
CA GLU A 164 6.63 8.48 -3.58
C GLU A 164 5.72 9.11 -4.64
N SER A 165 6.01 8.83 -5.92
CA SER A 165 5.21 9.37 -7.02
C SER A 165 3.76 8.88 -6.97
N ALA A 166 3.53 7.63 -6.52
CA ALA A 166 2.19 7.09 -6.34
C ALA A 166 1.47 7.82 -5.19
N ALA A 167 2.11 7.92 -4.02
CA ALA A 167 1.54 8.60 -2.87
C ALA A 167 1.14 10.05 -3.19
N ASP A 168 2.00 10.82 -3.86
CA ASP A 168 1.73 12.22 -4.18
C ASP A 168 0.60 12.41 -5.20
N ARG A 169 0.48 11.51 -6.18
CA ARG A 169 -0.61 11.54 -7.15
C ARG A 169 -1.95 11.17 -6.51
N LEU A 170 -1.98 10.13 -5.68
CA LEU A 170 -3.19 9.68 -4.99
C LEU A 170 -3.65 10.67 -3.92
N ARG A 171 -2.71 11.29 -3.18
CA ARG A 171 -3.04 12.35 -2.21
C ARG A 171 -3.71 13.56 -2.89
N ARG A 172 -3.20 13.99 -4.05
CA ARG A 172 -3.83 15.07 -4.82
C ARG A 172 -5.22 14.70 -5.33
N PHE A 173 -5.45 13.44 -5.65
CA PHE A 173 -6.80 12.96 -6.00
C PHE A 173 -7.73 13.08 -4.81
N LEU A 174 -7.33 12.59 -3.62
CA LEU A 174 -8.14 12.69 -2.40
C LEU A 174 -8.48 14.14 -2.04
N GLN A 175 -7.51 15.05 -2.11
CA GLN A 175 -7.71 16.47 -1.86
C GLN A 175 -8.72 17.12 -2.83
N ALA A 176 -8.84 16.60 -4.05
CA ALA A 176 -9.83 17.08 -5.01
C ALA A 176 -11.24 16.54 -4.73
N LEU A 177 -11.38 15.49 -3.90
CA LEU A 177 -12.67 14.97 -3.46
C LEU A 177 -13.23 15.72 -2.26
N GLU A 178 -12.35 16.33 -1.44
CA GLU A 178 -12.77 17.15 -0.32
C GLU A 178 -13.48 18.41 -0.81
N PRO A 179 -14.63 18.79 -0.23
CA PRO A 179 -15.27 20.05 -0.55
C PRO A 179 -14.32 21.21 -0.23
N PRO A 180 -14.28 22.29 -1.05
CA PRO A 180 -13.46 23.45 -0.74
C PRO A 180 -13.88 24.01 0.63
N PRO A 181 -12.93 24.52 1.43
CA PRO A 181 -13.26 25.11 2.73
C PRO A 181 -14.29 26.24 2.54
N PRO A 182 -15.21 26.44 3.50
CA PRO A 182 -16.18 27.53 3.41
C PRO A 182 -15.43 28.86 3.24
N ALA A 183 -15.86 29.68 2.29
CA ALA A 183 -15.30 31.00 2.09
C ALA A 183 -15.55 31.86 3.34
N GLU A 184 -14.47 32.43 3.90
CA GLU A 184 -14.50 33.41 4.99
C GLU A 184 -15.17 34.72 4.57
#